data_AF-A0A835QR31-F1
#
_entry.id   AF-A0A835QR31-F1
#
_cell.length_a   1.000
_cell.length_b   1.000
_cell.length_c   1.000
_cell.angle_alpha   90.00
_cell.angle_beta   90.00
_cell.angle_gamma   90.00
#
_symmetry.space_group_name_H-M   'P 1'
#
loop_
_entity.id
_entity.type
_entity.pdbx_description
1 polymer ?
#
loop_
_entity_poly.entity_id
_entity_poly.type
_entity_poly.pdbx_seq_one_letter_code
_entity_poly.pdbx_strand_id
1 'polypeptide(L)'
;MVSCGASRVIPLLNKMQLQAEEKSNAGNSIITVHLPPTRSDILHPCDVMEDVAIAYGYNKVPKTEPKCMTTGGQQPLNLFTDQIRGEVSRAGYMEVLTWLLCSHDENFAMVNRPKNGEKAVTIGNPRSSEFETVKHNIDDKRPIKIFEAGDVALDERCDVGALNNRRLAALYCNVT
;
A
#
# COMPACT_ATOMS: atom_id res chain seq x y z
N MET A 1 -0.72 27.75 -9.85
CA MET A 1 -0.05 27.11 -11.00
C MET A 1 1.26 27.86 -11.26
N VAL A 2 2.39 27.16 -11.32
CA VAL A 2 3.68 27.79 -11.67
C VAL A 2 3.71 27.98 -13.18
N SER A 3 3.93 29.21 -13.62
CA SER A 3 4.21 29.53 -15.02
C SER A 3 5.65 30.04 -15.10
N CYS A 4 6.47 29.38 -15.93
CA CYS A 4 7.85 29.78 -16.17
C CYS A 4 8.08 29.81 -17.69
N GLY A 5 8.58 30.94 -18.18
CA GLY A 5 9.03 31.05 -19.57
C GLY A 5 10.36 30.35 -19.80
N ALA A 6 10.73 30.14 -21.06
CA ALA A 6 11.96 29.47 -21.46
C ALA A 6 13.23 30.09 -20.85
N SER A 7 13.27 31.42 -20.71
CA SER A 7 14.36 32.16 -20.07
C SER A 7 14.66 31.73 -18.64
N ARG A 8 13.68 31.20 -17.93
CA ARG A 8 13.81 30.71 -16.55
C ARG A 8 14.00 29.20 -16.48
N VAL A 9 13.50 28.46 -17.47
CA VAL A 9 13.61 26.99 -17.53
C VAL A 9 15.00 26.54 -17.97
N ILE A 10 15.60 27.19 -18.97
CA ILE A 10 16.92 26.81 -19.51
C ILE A 10 18.03 26.86 -18.43
N PRO A 11 18.15 27.91 -17.61
CA PRO A 11 19.14 27.92 -16.53
C PRO A 11 18.93 26.82 -15.49
N LEU A 12 17.68 26.41 -15.26
CA LEU A 12 17.35 25.33 -14.32
C LEU A 12 17.77 23.97 -14.88
N LEU A 13 17.51 23.72 -16.17
CA LEU A 13 17.98 22.52 -16.86
C LEU A 13 19.52 22.44 -16.88
N ASN A 14 20.18 23.56 -17.17
CA ASN A 14 21.65 23.61 -17.15
C ASN A 14 22.22 23.30 -15.75
N LYS A 15 21.54 23.74 -14.68
CA LYS A 15 21.91 23.39 -13.30
C LYS A 15 21.80 21.89 -13.02
N MET A 16 20.90 21.20 -13.71
CA MET A 16 20.73 19.74 -13.69
C MET A 16 21.60 19.01 -14.73
N GLN A 17 22.59 19.71 -15.31
CA GLN A 17 23.49 19.19 -16.35
C GLN A 17 22.79 18.79 -17.65
N LEU A 18 21.60 19.34 -17.91
CA LEU A 18 20.87 19.17 -19.16
C LEU A 18 21.02 20.43 -20.00
N GLN A 19 21.80 20.34 -21.07
CA GLN A 19 21.99 21.47 -21.98
C GLN A 19 20.70 21.71 -22.76
N ALA A 20 20.16 22.92 -22.70
CA ALA A 20 18.88 23.26 -23.32
C ALA A 20 18.97 24.53 -24.18
N GLU A 21 18.31 24.50 -25.34
CA GLU A 21 18.27 25.60 -26.31
C GLU A 21 16.82 25.96 -26.64
N GLU A 22 16.52 27.26 -26.74
CA GLU A 22 15.22 27.73 -27.22
C GLU A 22 15.20 27.78 -28.75
N LYS A 23 14.16 27.19 -29.35
CA LYS A 23 13.82 27.33 -30.76
C LYS A 23 12.44 27.95 -30.89
N SER A 24 12.37 29.08 -31.60
CA SER A 24 11.11 29.74 -31.94
C SER A 24 10.53 29.07 -33.19
N ASN A 25 9.36 28.44 -33.06
CA ASN A 25 8.62 27.94 -34.23
C ASN A 25 7.22 28.54 -34.25
N ALA A 26 6.94 29.36 -35.27
CA ALA A 26 5.61 29.94 -35.54
C ALA A 26 4.90 30.59 -34.33
N GLY A 27 5.65 31.25 -33.44
CA GLY A 27 5.11 31.95 -32.26
C GLY A 27 5.02 31.10 -30.98
N ASN A 28 5.33 29.79 -31.05
CA ASN A 28 5.45 28.93 -29.87
C ASN A 28 6.93 28.75 -29.48
N SER A 29 7.20 28.82 -28.17
CA SER A 29 8.52 28.54 -27.59
C SER A 29 8.70 27.03 -27.43
N ILE A 30 9.68 26.45 -28.13
CA ILE A 30 10.05 25.04 -28.02
C ILE A 30 11.45 24.98 -27.39
N ILE A 31 11.61 24.19 -26.32
CA ILE A 31 12.91 23.96 -25.69
C ILE A 31 13.45 22.62 -26.20
N THR A 32 14.59 22.65 -26.87
CA THR A 32 15.34 21.45 -27.25
C THR A 32 16.31 21.10 -26.14
N VAL A 33 16.27 19.87 -25.64
CA VAL A 33 17.15 19.40 -24.54
C VAL A 33 18.10 18.33 -25.06
N HIS A 34 19.39 18.51 -24.80
CA HIS A 34 20.44 17.57 -25.16
C HIS A 34 20.77 16.70 -23.94
N LEU A 35 20.48 15.42 -24.05
CA LEU A 35 20.70 14.44 -22.98
C LEU A 35 22.15 13.96 -23.02
N PRO A 36 22.94 14.17 -21.95
CA PRO A 36 24.30 13.62 -21.87
C PRO A 36 24.25 12.11 -21.59
N PRO A 37 25.29 11.35 -21.98
CA PRO A 37 25.37 9.91 -21.71
C PRO A 37 25.43 9.57 -20.22
N THR A 38 25.70 10.57 -19.36
CA THR A 38 25.71 10.42 -17.89
C THR A 38 24.30 10.36 -17.28
N ARG A 39 23.25 10.75 -18.02
CA ARG A 39 21.85 10.79 -17.57
C ARG A 39 21.02 9.74 -18.30
N SER A 40 21.25 8.47 -17.97
CA SER A 40 20.51 7.33 -18.54
C SER A 40 19.11 7.14 -17.95
N ASP A 41 18.79 7.89 -16.90
CA ASP A 41 17.50 7.91 -16.20
C ASP A 41 16.41 8.66 -16.97
N ILE A 42 16.78 9.51 -17.93
CA ILE A 42 15.82 10.31 -18.70
C ILE A 42 15.33 9.52 -19.91
N LEU A 43 14.06 9.12 -19.86
CA LEU A 43 13.39 8.31 -20.89
C LEU A 43 12.14 8.99 -21.46
N HIS A 44 11.61 10.01 -20.76
CA HIS A 44 10.37 10.69 -21.10
C HIS A 44 10.46 12.20 -20.82
N PRO A 45 9.70 13.07 -21.51
CA PRO A 45 9.64 14.50 -21.19
C PRO A 45 9.24 14.83 -19.74
N CYS A 46 8.59 13.90 -19.04
CA CYS A 46 8.28 14.05 -17.62
C CYS A 46 9.54 14.13 -16.75
N ASP A 47 10.60 13.40 -17.10
CA ASP A 47 11.86 13.38 -16.32
C ASP A 47 12.60 14.72 -16.46
N VAL A 48 12.50 15.34 -17.64
CA VAL A 48 12.99 16.71 -17.87
C VAL A 48 12.20 17.72 -17.03
N MET A 49 10.89 17.55 -16.93
CA MET A 49 10.04 18.41 -16.08
C MET A 49 10.29 18.19 -14.58
N GLU A 50 10.60 16.96 -14.17
CA GLU A 50 11.04 16.63 -12.82
C GLU A 50 12.33 17.39 -12.46
N ASP A 51 13.33 17.34 -13.33
CA ASP A 51 14.60 18.07 -13.15
C ASP A 51 14.41 19.58 -13.04
N VAL A 52 13.54 20.16 -13.88
CA VAL A 52 13.15 21.57 -13.76
C VAL A 52 12.56 21.86 -12.39
N ALA A 53 11.68 20.99 -11.90
CA ALA A 53 11.03 21.16 -10.60
C ALA A 53 12.01 21.00 -9.43
N ILE A 54 12.96 20.06 -9.50
CA ILE A 54 14.04 19.89 -8.52
C ILE A 54 14.92 21.14 -8.48
N ALA A 55 15.38 21.62 -9.64
CA ALA A 55 16.23 22.80 -9.73
C ALA A 55 15.51 24.08 -9.28
N TYR A 56 14.20 24.18 -9.57
CA TYR A 56 13.35 25.27 -9.09
C TYR A 56 13.23 25.26 -7.57
N GLY A 57 13.11 24.05 -7.00
CA GLY A 57 12.96 23.76 -5.58
C GLY A 57 11.50 23.59 -5.19
N TYR A 58 11.12 22.39 -4.77
CA TYR A 58 9.73 22.04 -4.45
C TYR A 58 9.07 22.96 -3.41
N ASN A 59 9.84 23.44 -2.43
CA ASN A 59 9.34 24.36 -1.40
C ASN A 59 8.88 25.72 -1.95
N LYS A 60 9.29 26.09 -3.17
CA LYS A 60 8.88 27.33 -3.84
C LYS A 60 7.63 27.15 -4.71
N VAL A 61 7.17 25.91 -4.90
CA VAL A 61 5.95 25.62 -5.67
C VAL A 61 4.75 25.93 -4.78
N PRO A 62 3.85 26.86 -5.19
CA PRO A 62 2.66 27.18 -4.42
C PRO A 62 1.75 25.96 -4.37
N LYS A 63 1.32 25.57 -3.16
CA LYS A 63 0.31 24.53 -2.96
C LYS A 63 -1.02 25.01 -3.54
N THR A 64 -1.67 24.18 -4.33
CA THR A 64 -2.98 24.47 -4.92
C THR A 64 -3.91 23.30 -4.70
N GLU A 65 -5.19 23.58 -4.53
CA GLU A 65 -6.22 22.55 -4.46
C GLU A 65 -6.57 22.04 -5.88
N PRO A 66 -6.84 20.73 -6.03
CA PRO A 66 -7.38 20.19 -7.26
C PRO A 66 -8.70 20.90 -7.62
N LYS A 67 -8.86 21.28 -8.89
CA LYS A 67 -10.07 21.99 -9.35
C LYS A 67 -11.28 21.08 -9.55
N CYS A 68 -11.09 19.76 -9.52
CA CYS A 68 -12.16 18.79 -9.66
C CYS A 68 -12.69 18.40 -8.27
N MET A 69 -13.98 18.68 -8.03
CA MET A 69 -14.70 18.14 -6.88
C MET A 69 -15.21 16.74 -7.25
N THR A 70 -14.92 15.76 -6.41
CA THR A 70 -15.46 14.40 -6.53
C THR A 70 -16.12 13.99 -5.22
N THR A 71 -17.19 13.20 -5.33
CA THR A 71 -17.83 12.59 -4.16
C THR A 71 -17.22 11.21 -3.96
N GLY A 72 -16.59 10.98 -2.81
CA GLY A 72 -16.08 9.67 -2.42
C GLY A 72 -17.22 8.71 -2.01
N GLY A 73 -16.97 7.41 -2.12
CA GLY A 73 -17.87 6.36 -1.63
C GLY A 73 -17.10 5.33 -0.81
N GLN A 74 -17.74 4.79 0.23
CA GLN A 74 -17.17 3.68 1.01
C GLN A 74 -17.37 2.38 0.25
N GLN A 75 -16.37 1.50 0.32
CA GLN A 75 -16.52 0.12 -0.18
C GLN A 75 -17.57 -0.61 0.68
N PRO A 76 -18.65 -1.18 0.10
CA PRO A 76 -19.74 -1.78 0.87
C PRO A 76 -19.28 -2.85 1.86
N LEU A 77 -18.29 -3.66 1.48
CA LEU A 77 -17.72 -4.68 2.35
C LEU A 77 -17.03 -4.07 3.59
N ASN A 78 -16.30 -2.97 3.42
CA ASN A 78 -15.64 -2.28 4.54
C ASN A 78 -16.68 -1.67 5.47
N LEU A 79 -17.70 -1.00 4.91
CA LEU A 79 -18.79 -0.43 5.70
C LEU A 79 -19.51 -1.51 6.54
N PHE A 80 -19.81 -2.66 5.94
CA PHE A 80 -20.40 -3.79 6.65
C PHE A 80 -19.46 -4.32 7.75
N THR A 81 -18.17 -4.45 7.46
CA THR A 81 -17.17 -4.91 8.43
C THR A 81 -17.09 -3.97 9.63
N ASP A 82 -17.09 -2.67 9.41
CA ASP A 82 -17.02 -1.66 10.48
C ASP A 82 -18.28 -1.68 11.36
N GLN A 83 -19.45 -1.90 10.77
CA GLN A 83 -20.69 -2.09 11.54
C GLN A 83 -20.61 -3.34 12.42
N ILE A 84 -20.18 -4.48 11.86
CA ILE A 84 -20.02 -5.73 12.61
C ILE A 84 -18.98 -5.60 13.73
N ARG A 85 -17.84 -4.94 13.50
CA ARG A 85 -16.85 -4.64 14.56
C ARG A 85 -17.47 -3.88 15.72
N GLY A 86 -18.32 -2.89 15.42
CA GLY A 86 -19.06 -2.13 16.43
C GLY A 86 -19.97 -3.01 17.27
N GLU A 87 -20.73 -3.90 16.64
CA GLU A 87 -21.66 -4.81 17.35
C GLU A 87 -20.92 -5.86 18.19
N VAL A 88 -19.83 -6.44 17.69
CA VAL A 88 -19.03 -7.43 18.43
C VAL A 88 -18.32 -6.78 19.62
N SER A 89 -17.85 -5.54 19.45
CA SER A 89 -17.27 -4.75 20.56
C SER A 89 -18.32 -4.46 21.64
N ARG A 90 -19.55 -4.12 21.24
CA ARG A 90 -20.68 -3.92 22.17
C ARG A 90 -21.07 -5.21 22.91
N ALA A 91 -20.83 -6.37 22.32
CA ALA A 91 -21.00 -7.67 22.98
C ALA A 91 -19.87 -7.99 24.00
N GLY A 92 -18.92 -7.08 24.20
CA GLY A 92 -17.85 -7.18 25.20
C GLY A 92 -16.64 -7.99 24.73
N TYR A 93 -16.45 -8.15 23.43
CA TYR A 93 -15.23 -8.70 22.85
C TYR A 93 -14.24 -7.58 22.51
N MET A 94 -12.95 -7.86 22.69
CA MET A 94 -11.86 -6.95 22.32
C MET A 94 -11.33 -7.29 20.93
N GLU A 95 -11.23 -6.30 20.04
CA GLU A 95 -10.64 -6.53 18.72
C GLU A 95 -9.13 -6.75 18.85
N VAL A 96 -8.62 -7.75 18.14
CA VAL A 96 -7.18 -8.04 18.01
C VAL A 96 -6.77 -7.99 16.55
N LEU A 97 -5.47 -7.76 16.31
CA LEU A 97 -4.88 -7.76 14.98
C LEU A 97 -3.79 -8.83 14.96
N THR A 98 -4.02 -9.90 14.19
CA THR A 98 -3.05 -10.98 14.06
C THR A 98 -2.21 -10.81 12.80
N TRP A 99 -1.10 -11.55 12.73
CA TRP A 99 -0.30 -11.62 11.51
C TRP A 99 -1.04 -12.45 10.46
N LEU A 100 -1.08 -11.95 9.22
CA LEU A 100 -1.60 -12.71 8.08
C LEU A 100 -0.75 -13.95 7.74
N LEU A 101 0.53 -13.92 8.13
CA LEU A 101 1.48 -15.00 7.89
C LEU A 101 1.67 -15.79 9.17
N CYS A 102 1.59 -17.11 9.06
CA CYS A 102 1.88 -18.07 10.12
C CYS A 102 2.69 -19.22 9.55
N SER A 103 3.28 -20.04 10.43
CA SER A 103 3.93 -21.26 10.00
C SER A 103 2.90 -22.27 9.46
N HIS A 104 3.36 -23.19 8.61
CA HIS A 104 2.49 -24.24 8.08
C HIS A 104 1.95 -25.14 9.22
N ASP A 105 2.77 -25.44 10.23
CA ASP A 105 2.33 -26.31 11.33
C ASP A 105 1.31 -25.61 12.25
N GLU A 106 1.40 -24.30 12.48
CA GLU A 106 0.36 -23.54 13.21
C GLU A 106 -1.00 -23.58 12.50
N ASN A 107 -1.01 -23.44 11.18
CA ASN A 107 -2.25 -23.41 10.39
C ASN A 107 -2.90 -24.80 10.22
N PHE A 108 -2.10 -25.88 10.32
CA PHE A 108 -2.57 -27.24 10.10
C PHE A 108 -2.43 -28.14 11.33
N ALA A 109 -1.20 -28.47 11.72
CA ALA A 109 -0.92 -29.47 12.76
C ALA A 109 -1.44 -29.05 14.14
N MET A 110 -1.21 -27.81 14.57
CA MET A 110 -1.59 -27.33 15.91
C MET A 110 -3.11 -27.19 16.11
N VAL A 111 -3.87 -27.06 15.02
CA VAL A 111 -5.33 -26.96 15.01
C VAL A 111 -6.01 -28.25 14.55
N ASN A 112 -5.29 -29.37 14.52
CA ASN A 112 -5.77 -30.70 14.11
C ASN A 112 -6.44 -30.71 12.73
N ARG A 113 -5.95 -29.92 11.78
CA ARG A 113 -6.41 -29.92 10.39
C ARG A 113 -5.51 -30.80 9.53
N PRO A 114 -6.08 -31.58 8.58
CA PRO A 114 -5.27 -32.40 7.68
C PRO A 114 -4.37 -31.52 6.82
N LYS A 115 -3.11 -31.96 6.60
CA LYS A 115 -2.12 -31.29 5.75
C LYS A 115 -2.47 -31.30 4.26
N ASN A 116 -3.62 -31.87 3.89
CA ASN A 116 -4.05 -32.05 2.52
C ASN A 116 -4.57 -30.72 1.94
N GLY A 117 -3.65 -29.77 1.69
CA GLY A 117 -3.68 -28.81 0.58
C GLY A 117 -4.93 -27.99 0.30
N GLU A 118 -5.92 -27.90 1.20
CA GLU A 118 -7.12 -27.15 0.92
C GLU A 118 -6.88 -25.66 1.16
N LYS A 119 -6.65 -24.96 0.05
CA LYS A 119 -6.78 -23.50 -0.12
C LYS A 119 -5.78 -22.61 0.62
N ALA A 120 -4.69 -23.10 1.19
CA ALA A 120 -3.69 -22.22 1.82
C ALA A 120 -2.64 -21.73 0.82
N VAL A 121 -2.44 -20.40 0.74
CA VAL A 121 -1.40 -19.79 -0.08
C VAL A 121 -0.03 -19.95 0.59
N THR A 122 0.96 -20.49 -0.12
CA THR A 122 2.32 -20.70 0.40
C THR A 122 3.31 -19.72 -0.20
N ILE A 123 4.18 -19.15 0.65
CA ILE A 123 5.29 -18.29 0.21
C ILE A 123 6.44 -19.18 -0.30
N GLY A 124 6.93 -18.91 -1.51
CA GLY A 124 7.97 -19.72 -2.14
C GLY A 124 9.36 -19.64 -1.48
N ASN A 125 9.73 -18.50 -0.89
CA ASN A 125 11.02 -18.31 -0.21
C ASN A 125 10.86 -17.50 1.09
N PRO A 126 10.31 -18.11 2.16
CA PRO A 126 10.09 -17.42 3.42
C PRO A 126 11.43 -17.18 4.13
N ARG A 127 11.60 -15.97 4.70
CA ARG A 127 12.82 -15.58 5.43
C ARG A 127 12.95 -16.27 6.79
N SER A 128 11.83 -16.63 7.42
CA SER A 128 11.77 -17.32 8.71
C SER A 128 10.66 -18.38 8.67
N SER A 129 10.84 -19.43 9.47
CA SER A 129 9.88 -20.53 9.63
C SER A 129 8.76 -20.24 10.64
N GLU A 130 8.83 -19.14 11.41
CA GLU A 130 8.10 -19.03 12.68
C GLU A 130 7.39 -17.69 12.97
N PHE A 131 6.28 -17.82 13.71
CA PHE A 131 5.67 -16.89 14.67
C PHE A 131 5.17 -17.64 15.93
N GLU A 132 6.00 -18.54 16.47
CA GLU A 132 5.60 -19.68 17.33
C GLU A 132 5.02 -19.43 18.73
N THR A 133 4.64 -18.22 19.16
CA THR A 133 4.10 -18.10 20.54
C THR A 133 3.04 -17.02 20.79
N VAL A 134 1.78 -17.46 20.87
CA VAL A 134 0.68 -16.77 21.56
C VAL A 134 0.79 -16.99 23.09
N LYS A 135 1.95 -16.71 23.68
CA LYS A 135 2.12 -16.80 25.15
C LYS A 135 1.75 -15.51 25.89
N HIS A 136 1.46 -14.43 25.17
CA HIS A 136 1.34 -13.12 25.78
C HIS A 136 0.10 -12.92 26.66
N ASN A 137 -0.97 -13.70 26.45
CA ASN A 137 -2.25 -13.49 27.16
C ASN A 137 -2.68 -14.69 28.00
N ILE A 138 -1.82 -15.70 28.21
CA ILE A 138 -2.20 -16.93 28.92
C ILE A 138 -2.45 -16.69 30.42
N ASP A 139 -1.77 -15.67 30.97
CA ASP A 139 -1.82 -15.24 32.36
C ASP A 139 -2.85 -14.11 32.60
N ASP A 140 -3.56 -13.68 31.56
CA ASP A 140 -4.56 -12.62 31.67
C ASP A 140 -5.81 -13.07 32.43
N LYS A 141 -6.49 -12.08 33.03
CA LYS A 141 -7.74 -12.30 33.77
C LYS A 141 -8.82 -12.87 32.83
N ARG A 142 -9.36 -14.03 33.21
CA ARG A 142 -10.47 -14.69 32.52
C ARG A 142 -11.81 -14.07 32.93
N PRO A 143 -12.83 -14.05 32.04
CA PRO A 143 -12.83 -14.62 30.70
C PRO A 143 -12.10 -13.74 29.66
N ILE A 144 -11.34 -14.38 28.77
CA ILE A 144 -10.75 -13.75 27.60
C ILE A 144 -11.78 -13.77 26.47
N LYS A 145 -12.12 -12.58 25.96
CA LYS A 145 -13.06 -12.37 24.85
C LYS A 145 -12.37 -11.55 23.78
N ILE A 146 -11.93 -12.20 22.70
CA ILE A 146 -11.24 -11.52 21.60
C ILE A 146 -11.90 -11.85 20.27
N PHE A 147 -11.81 -10.92 19.32
CA PHE A 147 -12.29 -11.15 17.97
C PHE A 147 -11.41 -10.45 16.94
N GLU A 148 -11.47 -10.89 15.70
CA GLU A 148 -10.81 -10.24 14.58
C GLU A 148 -11.71 -10.29 13.35
N ALA A 149 -11.77 -9.17 12.63
CA ALA A 149 -12.41 -9.07 11.33
C ALA A 149 -11.35 -8.71 10.28
N GLY A 150 -10.87 -9.71 9.53
CA GLY A 150 -9.73 -9.59 8.63
C GLY A 150 -9.87 -10.46 7.39
N ASP A 151 -8.96 -10.26 6.43
CA ASP A 151 -8.95 -11.05 5.20
C ASP A 151 -8.06 -12.28 5.36
N VAL A 152 -8.51 -13.41 4.82
CA VAL A 152 -7.69 -14.63 4.66
C VAL A 152 -7.46 -14.88 3.18
N ALA A 153 -6.22 -15.23 2.81
CA ALA A 153 -5.88 -15.59 1.44
C ALA A 153 -6.20 -17.07 1.19
N LEU A 154 -7.00 -17.33 0.17
CA LEU A 154 -7.40 -18.68 -0.24
C LEU A 154 -6.85 -18.98 -1.64
N ASP A 155 -6.18 -20.11 -1.81
CA ASP A 155 -5.83 -20.64 -3.13
C ASP A 155 -7.13 -21.03 -3.85
N GLU A 156 -7.45 -20.25 -4.89
CA GLU A 156 -8.65 -20.38 -5.70
C GLU A 156 -8.34 -20.02 -7.15
N ARG A 157 -9.06 -20.66 -8.08
CA ARG A 157 -8.86 -20.48 -9.52
C ARG A 157 -9.36 -19.11 -10.00
N CYS A 158 -8.52 -18.10 -9.83
CA CYS A 158 -8.69 -16.74 -10.34
C CYS A 158 -7.47 -16.32 -11.18
N ASP A 159 -7.44 -15.07 -11.65
CA ASP A 159 -6.37 -14.54 -12.51
C ASP A 159 -4.98 -14.60 -11.85
N VAL A 160 -4.91 -14.36 -10.55
CA VAL A 160 -3.66 -14.42 -9.75
C VAL A 160 -3.49 -15.73 -8.98
N GLY A 161 -4.45 -16.66 -9.05
CA GLY A 161 -4.42 -17.95 -8.36
C GLY A 161 -4.70 -17.91 -6.85
N ALA A 162 -5.08 -16.75 -6.29
CA ALA A 162 -5.49 -16.62 -4.89
C ALA A 162 -6.53 -15.51 -4.69
N LEU A 163 -7.46 -15.71 -3.76
CA LEU A 163 -8.54 -14.78 -3.44
C LEU A 163 -8.48 -14.36 -1.96
N ASN A 164 -8.62 -13.06 -1.69
CA ASN A 164 -8.86 -12.58 -0.33
C ASN A 164 -10.34 -12.74 0.06
N ASN A 165 -10.59 -13.34 1.21
CA ASN A 165 -11.93 -13.53 1.74
C ASN A 165 -12.03 -12.94 3.16
N ARG A 166 -12.97 -12.01 3.37
CA ARG A 166 -13.16 -11.38 4.67
C ARG A 166 -13.84 -12.32 5.65
N ARG A 167 -13.21 -12.57 6.79
CA ARG A 167 -13.70 -13.43 7.86
C ARG A 167 -13.82 -12.66 9.17
N LEU A 168 -14.84 -13.03 9.95
CA LEU A 168 -14.97 -12.67 11.35
C LEU A 168 -14.67 -13.94 12.16
N ALA A 169 -13.71 -13.87 13.06
CA ALA A 169 -13.42 -14.90 14.03
C ALA A 169 -13.54 -14.33 15.44
N ALA A 170 -14.11 -15.09 16.37
CA ALA A 170 -14.23 -14.72 17.77
C ALA A 170 -13.84 -15.91 18.65
N LEU A 171 -13.15 -15.61 19.75
CA LEU A 171 -12.68 -16.59 20.71
C LEU A 171 -13.13 -16.18 22.11
N TYR A 172 -13.73 -17.15 22.80
CA TYR A 172 -14.11 -17.06 24.20
C TYR A 172 -13.36 -18.15 24.98
N CYS A 173 -12.58 -17.74 25.98
CA CYS A 173 -11.87 -18.64 26.87
C CYS A 173 -12.16 -18.26 28.32
N ASN A 174 -12.68 -19.20 29.10
CA ASN A 174 -12.97 -19.02 30.52
C ASN A 174 -12.33 -20.12 31.36
N VAL A 175 -12.33 -19.96 32.68
CA VAL A 175 -12.19 -21.11 33.58
C VAL A 175 -13.49 -21.91 33.55
N THR A 176 -13.36 -23.25 33.51
CA THR A 176 -14.47 -24.18 33.67
C THR A 176 -14.97 -24.18 35.11
#